data_AF-W5Y6D5-F1
#
_entry.id   AF-W5Y6D5-F1
#
_cell.length_a   1.000
_cell.length_b   1.000
_cell.length_c   1.000
_cell.angle_alpha   90.00
_cell.angle_beta   90.00
_cell.angle_gamma   90.00
#
_symmetry.space_group_name_H-M   'P 1'
#
loop_
_entity.id
_entity.type
_entity.pdbx_description
1 polymer ?
#
loop_
_entity_poly.entity_id
_entity_poly.type
_entity_poly.pdbx_seq_one_letter_code
_entity_poly.pdbx_strand_id
1 'polypeptide(L)' 'MTPAQLHAETTTALALARLNHLTQSGILTQAQSARAASRIAAATGAEIGALKAQILVDFTADQSDV' A
#
# COMPACT_ATOMS: atom_id res chain seq x y z
N MET A 1 14.03 1.69 -4.83
CA MET A 1 12.74 1.07 -4.44
C MET A 1 13.00 -0.40 -4.19
N THR A 2 12.64 -0.92 -3.01
CA THR A 2 12.87 -2.34 -2.70
C THR A 2 11.83 -3.22 -3.39
N PRO A 3 12.10 -4.52 -3.64
CA PRO A 3 11.12 -5.44 -4.21
C PRO A 3 9.80 -5.49 -3.44
N ALA A 4 9.86 -5.37 -2.10
CA ALA A 4 8.68 -5.33 -1.25
C ALA A 4 7.88 -4.01 -1.41
N GLN A 5 8.53 -2.86 -1.59
CA GLN A 5 7.84 -1.60 -1.92
C GLN A 5 7.13 -1.69 -3.28
N LEU A 6 7.81 -2.23 -4.30
CA LEU A 6 7.23 -2.44 -5.62
C LEU A 6 6.02 -3.39 -5.57
N HIS A 7 6.10 -4.46 -4.77
CA HIS A 7 4.99 -5.38 -4.58
C HIS A 7 3.78 -4.68 -3.94
N ALA A 8 4.00 -3.94 -2.84
CA ALA A 8 2.94 -3.20 -2.15
C ALA A 8 2.27 -2.15 -3.06
N GLU A 9 3.04 -1.42 -3.87
CA GLU A 9 2.48 -0.46 -4.83
C GLU A 9 1.64 -1.13 -5.92
N THR A 10 2.13 -2.26 -6.46
CA THR A 10 1.45 -2.97 -7.55
C THR A 10 0.14 -3.61 -7.09
N THR A 11 0.13 -4.20 -5.90
CA THR A 11 -1.09 -4.79 -5.32
C THR A 11 -2.14 -3.73 -5.02
N THR A 12 -1.71 -2.56 -4.54
CA THR A 12 -2.60 -1.41 -4.30
C THR A 12 -3.18 -0.86 -5.60
N ALA A 13 -2.37 -0.69 -6.64
CA ALA A 13 -2.85 -0.26 -7.95
C ALA A 13 -3.91 -1.22 -8.51
N LEU A 14 -3.68 -2.53 -8.39
CA LEU A 14 -4.63 -3.56 -8.81
C LEU A 14 -5.94 -3.49 -8.00
N ALA A 15 -5.86 -3.29 -6.69
CA ALA A 15 -7.03 -3.20 -5.83
C ALA A 15 -7.89 -1.96 -6.16
N LEU A 16 -7.26 -0.82 -6.44
CA LEU A 16 -7.95 0.40 -6.87
C LEU A 16 -8.60 0.24 -8.26
N ALA A 17 -7.91 -0.41 -9.20
CA ALA A 17 -8.47 -0.71 -10.52
C ALA A 17 -9.72 -1.60 -10.42
N ARG A 18 -9.71 -2.62 -9.55
CA ARG A 18 -10.88 -3.45 -9.26
C ARG A 18 -12.03 -2.66 -8.65
N LEU A 19 -11.77 -1.78 -7.69
CA LEU A 19 -12.81 -0.92 -7.12
C LEU A 19 -13.47 -0.02 -8.16
N ASN A 20 -12.66 0.58 -9.04
CA ASN A 20 -13.18 1.39 -10.14
C ASN A 20 -14.09 0.56 -11.06
N HIS A 21 -13.67 -0.64 -11.45
CA HIS A 21 -14.47 -1.54 -12.28
C HIS A 21 -15.81 -1.93 -11.61
N LEU A 22 -15.79 -2.27 -10.32
CA LEU A 22 -17.00 -2.61 -9.57
C LEU A 22 -17.95 -1.41 -9.42
N THR A 23 -17.41 -0.20 -9.34
CA THR A 23 -18.20 1.04 -9.28
C THR A 23 -18.86 1.33 -10.63
N GLN A 24 -18.10 1.21 -11.73
CA GLN A 24 -18.62 1.39 -13.09
C GLN A 24 -19.69 0.35 -13.45
N SER A 25 -19.56 -0.87 -12.93
CA SER A 25 -20.53 -1.95 -13.13
C SER A 25 -21.77 -1.83 -12.24
N GLY A 26 -21.87 -0.80 -11.39
CA GLY A 26 -23.00 -0.58 -10.50
C GLY A 26 -23.08 -1.55 -9.31
N ILE A 27 -22.07 -2.41 -9.11
CA ILE A 27 -22.02 -3.37 -8.00
C ILE A 27 -21.75 -2.63 -6.69
N LEU A 28 -20.89 -1.61 -6.73
CA LEU A 28 -20.59 -0.74 -5.60
C LEU A 28 -21.08 0.67 -5.87
N THR A 29 -21.68 1.29 -4.86
CA THR A 29 -21.91 2.73 -4.86
C THR A 29 -20.60 3.49 -4.73
N GLN A 30 -20.55 4.75 -5.20
CA GLN A 30 -19.39 5.62 -5.01
C GLN A 30 -18.99 5.74 -3.53
N ALA A 31 -19.96 5.81 -2.60
CA ALA A 31 -19.70 5.89 -1.17
C ALA A 31 -19.10 4.59 -0.58
N GLN A 32 -19.45 3.42 -1.12
CA GLN A 32 -18.81 2.15 -0.74
C GLN A 32 -17.39 2.05 -1.32
N SER A 33 -17.22 2.46 -2.57
CA SER A 33 -15.92 2.51 -3.25
C SER A 33 -14.93 3.43 -2.54
N ALA A 34 -15.35 4.65 -2.17
CA ALA A 34 -14.54 5.60 -1.42
C ALA A 34 -14.10 5.04 -0.06
N ARG A 35 -15.01 4.42 0.70
CA ARG A 35 -14.68 3.77 1.99
C ARG A 35 -13.68 2.62 1.82
N ALA A 36 -13.81 1.84 0.76
CA ALA A 36 -12.88 0.76 0.47
C ALA A 36 -11.50 1.30 0.07
N ALA A 37 -11.45 2.33 -0.79
CA ALA A 37 -10.21 3.00 -1.19
C ALA A 37 -9.47 3.59 0.01
N SER A 38 -10.16 4.24 0.95
CA SER A 38 -9.55 4.77 2.17
C SER A 38 -8.92 3.67 3.04
N ARG A 39 -9.57 2.50 3.15
CA ARG A 39 -9.01 1.36 3.91
C ARG A 39 -7.79 0.75 3.22
N ILE A 40 -7.82 0.63 1.90
CA ILE A 40 -6.66 0.17 1.11
C ILE A 40 -5.49 1.13 1.30
N ALA A 41 -5.71 2.43 1.15
CA ALA A 41 -4.67 3.45 1.33
C ALA A 41 -4.08 3.41 2.76
N ALA A 42 -4.91 3.25 3.79
CA ALA A 42 -4.44 3.13 5.17
C ALA A 42 -3.58 1.88 5.39
N ALA A 43 -3.99 0.73 4.85
CA ALA A 43 -3.23 -0.52 4.96
C ALA A 43 -1.89 -0.44 4.23
N THR A 44 -1.88 0.04 2.99
CA THR A 44 -0.65 0.19 2.19
C THR A 44 0.29 1.23 2.79
N GLY A 45 -0.25 2.36 3.29
CA GLY A 45 0.55 3.38 3.95
C GLY A 45 1.26 2.84 5.20
N ALA A 46 0.58 2.01 6.00
CA ALA A 46 1.17 1.34 7.15
C ALA A 46 2.26 0.34 6.73
N GLU A 47 2.03 -0.44 5.68
CA GLU A 47 2.99 -1.44 5.18
C GLU A 47 4.27 -0.79 4.60
N ILE A 48 4.11 0.22 3.73
CA ILE A 48 5.24 0.99 3.18
C ILE A 48 5.98 1.73 4.30
N GLY A 49 5.25 2.29 5.27
CA GLY A 49 5.82 2.95 6.44
C GLY A 49 6.67 2.01 7.30
N ALA A 50 6.16 0.82 7.61
CA ALA A 50 6.87 -0.21 8.37
C ALA A 50 8.13 -0.69 7.64
N LEU A 51 8.03 -0.93 6.33
CA LEU A 51 9.17 -1.34 5.51
C LEU A 51 10.25 -0.26 5.44
N LYS A 52 9.86 1.02 5.35
CA LYS A 52 10.81 2.13 5.40
C LYS A 52 11.48 2.26 6.77
N ALA A 53 10.74 2.06 7.85
CA ALA A 53 11.30 2.06 9.20
C ALA A 53 12.30 0.91 9.40
N GLN A 54 11.99 -0.29 8.90
CA GLN A 54 12.89 -1.44 8.96
C GLN A 54 14.20 -1.18 8.19
N ILE A 55 14.11 -0.66 6.96
CA ILE A 55 15.30 -0.29 6.17
C ILE A 55 16.17 0.72 6.93
N LEU A 56 15.55 1.70 7.60
CA LEU A 56 16.30 2.68 8.40
C LEU A 56 16.99 2.01 9.60
N VAL A 57 16.31 1.12 10.32
CA VAL A 57 16.89 0.37 11.45
C VAL A 57 18.06 -0.49 10.96
N ASP A 58 17.87 -1.27 9.90
CA ASP A 58 18.91 -2.14 9.33
C ASP A 58 20.12 -1.33 8.87
N PHE A 59 19.91 -0.19 8.21
CA PHE A 59 20.99 0.70 7.78
C PHE A 59 21.74 1.33 8.96
N THR A 60 21.04 1.67 10.04
CA THR A 60 21.66 2.26 11.25
C THR A 60 22.44 1.21 12.05
N ALA A 61 21.97 -0.04 12.06
CA ALA A 61 22.66 -1.16 12.68
C ALA A 61 23.96 -1.50 11.94
N ASP A 62 23.93 -1.54 10.61
CA ASP A 62 25.10 -1.82 9.76
C ASP A 62 26.21 -0.75 9.90
N GLN A 63 25.84 0.49 10.28
CA GLN A 63 26.79 1.56 10.60
C GLN A 63 27.34 1.53 12.03
N SER A 64 26.69 0.85 12.97
CA SER A 64 27.15 0.76 14.37
C SER A 64 28.14 -0.38 14.63
N ASP A 65 28.24 -1.34 13.70
CA ASP A 65 29.15 -2.48 13.78
C ASP A 65 30.56 -2.20 13.17
N VAL A 66 30.86 -0.94 12.81
CA VAL A 66 32.16 -0.46 12.30
C VAL A 66 32.80 0.50 13.30
#